data_AF-X0YGJ1-F1
#
_entry.id   AF-X0YGJ1-F1
#
_cell.length_a   1.000
_cell.length_b   1.000
_cell.length_c   1.000
_cell.angle_alpha   90.00
_cell.angle_beta   90.00
_cell.angle_gamma   90.00
#
_symmetry.space_group_name_H-M   'P 1'
#
loop_
_entity.id
_entity.type
_entity.pdbx_description
1 polymer ?
#
loop_
_entity_poly.entity_id
_entity_poly.type
_entity_poly.pdbx_seq_one_letter_code
_entity_poly.pdbx_strand_id
1 'polypeptide(L)'
;DSPDAVTLSGFDPVRREVARVALTKLLTDGRIHPARIEEMVEKARKDVDASVKEAGEEAALEAGCPGLHPEIIRTLGRLKYRFSYGQNQLGHAVETANLAAIIAHELGANVEVARRGGLLHDLGKAIDRDTEGTHAMIGAELGRRHNVHPEVVHCI
;
A
#
# COMPACT_ATOMS: atom_id res chain seq x y z
N ASP A 1 23.11 -0.85 -20.50
CA ASP A 1 23.23 0.55 -20.09
C ASP A 1 22.91 1.48 -21.24
N SER A 2 22.00 2.41 -21.00
CA SER A 2 21.67 3.51 -21.90
C SER A 2 22.35 4.77 -21.35
N PRO A 3 23.13 5.51 -22.15
CA PRO A 3 23.59 6.85 -21.75
C PRO A 3 22.36 7.70 -21.39
N ASP A 4 22.47 8.57 -20.38
CA ASP A 4 21.42 9.47 -19.89
C ASP A 4 20.24 8.83 -19.11
N ALA A 5 20.38 7.58 -18.67
CA ALA A 5 19.38 6.92 -17.83
C ALA A 5 19.90 6.64 -16.40
N VAL A 6 19.05 6.88 -15.40
CA VAL A 6 19.29 6.48 -14.00
C VAL A 6 18.32 5.36 -13.64
N THR A 7 18.86 4.21 -13.24
CA THR A 7 18.07 3.05 -12.80
C THR A 7 17.97 3.02 -11.28
N LEU A 8 16.74 2.93 -10.75
CA LEU A 8 16.48 2.73 -9.33
C LEU A 8 16.12 1.27 -9.04
N SER A 9 16.94 0.61 -8.24
CA SER A 9 16.69 -0.74 -7.75
C SER A 9 16.49 -0.73 -6.23
N GLY A 10 15.68 -1.67 -5.74
CA GLY A 10 15.33 -1.77 -4.33
C GLY A 10 14.13 -2.69 -4.10
N PHE A 11 14.15 -3.42 -2.99
CA PHE A 11 13.07 -4.36 -2.67
C PHE A 11 11.82 -3.66 -2.12
N ASP A 12 12.00 -2.58 -1.35
CA ASP A 12 10.91 -1.77 -0.81
C ASP A 12 10.42 -0.80 -1.90
N PRO A 13 9.19 -0.97 -2.42
CA PRO A 13 8.63 -0.08 -3.44
C PRO A 13 8.45 1.36 -2.96
N VAL A 14 8.17 1.58 -1.67
CA VAL A 14 7.96 2.92 -1.11
C VAL A 14 9.30 3.65 -1.03
N ARG A 15 10.38 2.97 -0.59
CA ARG A 15 11.73 3.57 -0.62
C ARG A 15 12.19 3.91 -2.03
N ARG A 16 11.89 3.05 -3.02
CA ARG A 16 12.18 3.34 -4.42
C ARG A 16 11.45 4.58 -4.90
N GLU A 17 10.18 4.76 -4.51
CA GLU A 17 9.44 5.95 -4.87
C GLU A 17 10.01 7.21 -4.21
N VAL A 18 10.40 7.15 -2.93
CA VAL A 18 11.08 8.27 -2.25
C VAL A 18 12.36 8.65 -3.00
N ALA A 19 13.17 7.66 -3.42
CA ALA A 19 14.38 7.92 -4.20
C ALA A 19 14.05 8.56 -5.56
N ARG A 20 13.02 8.07 -6.25
CA ARG A 20 12.57 8.64 -7.54
C ARG A 20 12.16 10.10 -7.39
N VAL A 21 11.30 10.41 -6.42
CA VAL A 21 10.81 11.77 -6.16
C VAL A 21 11.97 12.69 -5.76
N ALA A 22 12.88 12.23 -4.88
CA ALA A 22 14.05 13.00 -4.47
C ALA A 22 14.97 13.33 -5.66
N LEU A 23 15.26 12.35 -6.51
CA LEU A 23 16.07 12.56 -7.72
C LEU A 23 15.41 13.53 -8.68
N THR A 24 14.10 13.38 -8.95
CA THR A 24 13.36 14.34 -9.79
C THR A 24 13.49 15.76 -9.24
N LYS A 25 13.30 15.95 -7.93
CA LYS A 25 13.43 17.27 -7.30
C LYS A 25 14.86 17.85 -7.40
N LEU A 26 15.88 17.03 -7.19
CA LEU A 26 17.29 17.45 -7.33
C LEU A 26 17.62 17.87 -8.76
N LEU A 27 17.15 17.12 -9.75
CA LEU A 27 17.35 17.44 -11.17
C LEU A 27 16.64 18.75 -11.55
N THR A 28 15.42 18.97 -11.07
CA THR A 28 14.71 20.24 -11.28
C THR A 28 15.40 21.42 -10.59
N ASP A 29 15.96 21.20 -9.40
CA ASP A 29 16.67 22.24 -8.65
C ASP A 29 18.06 22.59 -9.23
N GLY A 30 18.71 21.64 -9.89
CA GLY A 30 20.02 21.81 -10.53
C GLY A 30 21.22 21.83 -9.58
N ARG A 31 21.01 21.79 -8.26
CA ARG A 31 22.08 21.73 -7.25
C ARG A 31 22.16 20.35 -6.60
N ILE A 32 23.31 19.71 -6.76
CA ILE A 32 23.55 18.36 -6.24
C ILE A 32 24.78 18.41 -5.33
N HIS A 33 24.54 18.63 -4.04
CA HIS A 33 25.54 18.57 -2.97
C HIS A 33 24.93 17.92 -1.72
N PRO A 34 25.73 17.38 -0.78
CA PRO A 34 25.24 16.53 0.31
C PRO A 34 24.04 17.11 1.08
N ALA A 35 24.13 18.35 1.57
CA ALA A 35 23.04 18.98 2.31
C ALA A 35 21.73 19.12 1.49
N ARG A 36 21.81 19.35 0.16
CA ARG A 36 20.63 19.45 -0.69
C ARG A 36 20.01 18.08 -0.94
N ILE A 37 20.83 17.04 -1.07
CA ILE A 37 20.36 15.66 -1.22
C ILE A 37 19.55 15.25 0.02
N GLU A 38 20.08 15.49 1.22
CA GLU A 38 19.39 15.20 2.48
C GLU A 38 18.05 15.93 2.57
N GLU A 39 18.02 17.24 2.25
CA GLU A 39 16.78 18.02 2.24
C GLU A 39 15.74 17.48 1.24
N MET A 40 16.16 17.15 0.01
CA MET A 40 15.25 16.64 -1.02
C MET A 40 14.71 15.26 -0.70
N VAL A 41 15.53 14.39 -0.10
CA VAL A 41 15.09 13.07 0.39
C VAL A 41 14.04 13.22 1.49
N GLU A 42 14.23 14.14 2.42
CA GLU A 42 13.28 14.34 3.52
C GLU A 42 11.96 14.95 3.03
N LYS A 43 12.00 15.90 2.10
CA LYS A 43 10.79 16.37 1.41
C LYS A 43 10.10 15.26 0.62
N ALA A 44 10.85 14.45 -0.13
CA ALA A 44 10.28 13.34 -0.88
C ALA A 44 9.61 12.32 0.01
N ARG A 45 10.18 12.03 1.19
CA ARG A 45 9.60 11.13 2.18
C ARG A 45 8.22 11.62 2.64
N LYS A 46 8.12 12.90 3.02
CA LYS A 46 6.86 13.51 3.46
C LYS A 46 5.79 13.46 2.38
N ASP A 47 6.14 13.77 1.14
CA ASP A 47 5.21 13.73 0.02
C ASP A 47 4.73 12.31 -0.27
N VAL A 48 5.63 11.33 -0.25
CA VAL A 48 5.28 9.92 -0.47
C VAL A 48 4.43 9.39 0.68
N ASP A 49 4.75 9.70 1.93
CA ASP A 49 3.94 9.30 3.08
C ASP A 49 2.52 9.91 3.03
N ALA A 50 2.38 11.16 2.59
CA ALA A 50 1.08 11.79 2.38
C ALA A 50 0.28 11.09 1.26
N SER A 51 0.93 10.83 0.13
CA SER A 51 0.36 10.10 -1.01
C SER A 51 -0.05 8.65 -0.64
N VAL A 52 0.71 7.98 0.22
CA VAL A 52 0.36 6.66 0.77
C VAL A 52 -0.93 6.78 1.58
N LYS A 53 -1.00 7.74 2.50
CA LYS A 53 -2.17 7.91 3.35
C LYS A 53 -3.44 8.20 2.53
N GLU A 54 -3.36 9.18 1.63
CA GLU A 54 -4.47 9.57 0.75
C GLU A 54 -4.97 8.39 -0.08
N ALA A 55 -4.06 7.62 -0.69
CA ALA A 55 -4.44 6.45 -1.48
C ALA A 55 -5.10 5.34 -0.66
N GLY A 56 -4.68 5.16 0.59
CA GLY A 56 -5.33 4.21 1.50
C GLY A 56 -6.75 4.65 1.88
N GLU A 57 -6.95 5.95 2.12
CA GLU A 57 -8.25 6.54 2.43
C GLU A 57 -9.21 6.44 1.24
N GLU A 58 -8.73 6.79 0.04
CA GLU A 58 -9.47 6.68 -1.21
C GLU A 58 -9.86 5.22 -1.50
N ALA A 59 -8.91 4.28 -1.42
CA ALA A 59 -9.19 2.86 -1.64
C ALA A 59 -10.23 2.30 -0.65
N ALA A 60 -10.17 2.68 0.62
CA ALA A 60 -11.15 2.26 1.61
C ALA A 60 -12.55 2.84 1.32
N LEU A 61 -12.62 4.09 0.84
CA LEU A 61 -13.87 4.72 0.45
C LEU A 61 -14.47 4.07 -0.80
N GLU A 62 -13.67 3.89 -1.85
CA GLU A 62 -14.08 3.26 -3.12
C GLU A 62 -14.56 1.83 -2.93
N ALA A 63 -13.89 1.07 -2.05
CA ALA A 63 -14.27 -0.29 -1.72
C ALA A 63 -15.51 -0.37 -0.81
N GLY A 64 -16.03 0.75 -0.30
CA GLY A 64 -17.16 0.77 0.63
C GLY A 64 -16.81 0.24 2.03
N CYS A 65 -15.58 0.44 2.48
CA CYS A 65 -15.01 -0.02 3.75
C CYS A 65 -14.56 1.16 4.66
N PRO A 66 -15.44 2.10 5.04
CA PRO A 66 -15.06 3.21 5.90
C PRO A 66 -14.71 2.77 7.32
N GLY A 67 -14.00 3.63 8.04
CA GLY A 67 -13.73 3.46 9.48
C GLY A 67 -12.64 2.45 9.83
N LEU A 68 -11.76 2.11 8.89
CA LEU A 68 -10.56 1.33 9.19
C LEU A 68 -9.59 2.13 10.06
N HIS A 69 -8.84 1.43 10.91
CA HIS A 69 -7.83 2.04 11.76
C HIS A 69 -6.76 2.78 10.92
N PRO A 70 -6.24 3.95 11.35
CA PRO A 70 -5.28 4.72 10.57
C PRO A 70 -4.03 3.95 10.13
N GLU A 71 -3.54 3.01 10.95
CA GLU A 71 -2.39 2.17 10.56
C GLU A 71 -2.74 1.14 9.47
N ILE A 72 -3.98 0.64 9.44
CA ILE A 72 -4.47 -0.23 8.37
C ILE A 72 -4.58 0.59 7.08
N ILE A 73 -5.13 1.80 7.15
CA ILE A 73 -5.21 2.73 6.02
C ILE A 73 -3.83 3.03 5.45
N ARG A 74 -2.86 3.39 6.32
CA ARG A 74 -1.48 3.66 5.90
C ARG A 74 -0.84 2.44 5.25
N THR A 75 -1.03 1.25 5.83
CA THR A 75 -0.47 0.00 5.31
C THR A 75 -1.09 -0.37 3.96
N LEU A 76 -2.42 -0.26 3.84
CA LEU A 76 -3.16 -0.46 2.60
C LEU A 76 -2.63 0.47 1.50
N GLY A 77 -2.49 1.76 1.81
CA GLY A 77 -1.99 2.76 0.87
C GLY A 77 -0.58 2.49 0.32
N ARG A 78 0.29 1.79 1.07
CA ARG A 78 1.62 1.40 0.58
C ARG A 78 1.54 0.46 -0.64
N LEU A 79 0.43 -0.28 -0.79
CA LEU A 79 0.20 -1.12 -1.96
C LEU A 79 0.10 -0.32 -3.27
N LYS A 80 -0.13 1.01 -3.21
CA LYS A 80 -0.07 1.91 -4.38
C LYS A 80 1.22 1.78 -5.17
N TYR A 81 2.34 1.53 -4.48
CA TYR A 81 3.65 1.42 -5.13
C TYR A 81 4.05 -0.03 -5.41
N ARG A 82 3.21 -1.00 -5.05
CA ARG A 82 3.48 -2.42 -5.24
C ARG A 82 2.76 -2.93 -6.48
N PHE A 83 3.52 -3.63 -7.32
CA PHE A 83 2.99 -4.30 -8.50
C PHE A 83 3.30 -5.79 -8.42
N SER A 84 2.37 -6.62 -8.90
CA SER A 84 2.54 -8.06 -9.06
C SER A 84 2.00 -8.46 -10.43
N TYR A 85 2.80 -9.16 -11.23
CA TYR A 85 2.45 -9.54 -12.60
C TYR A 85 1.95 -8.37 -13.48
N GLY A 86 2.48 -7.17 -13.26
CA GLY A 86 2.09 -5.95 -13.98
C GLY A 86 0.84 -5.23 -13.45
N GLN A 87 0.11 -5.82 -12.50
CA GLN A 87 -1.05 -5.19 -11.88
C GLN A 87 -0.68 -4.44 -10.60
N ASN A 88 -1.31 -3.29 -10.38
CA ASN A 88 -1.19 -2.54 -9.13
C ASN A 88 -1.92 -3.25 -7.98
N GLN A 89 -1.24 -3.44 -6.85
CA GLN A 89 -1.77 -4.26 -5.75
C GLN A 89 -2.87 -3.55 -4.94
N LEU A 90 -2.89 -2.21 -4.88
CA LEU A 90 -3.96 -1.44 -4.24
C LEU A 90 -5.24 -1.50 -5.07
N GLY A 91 -5.13 -1.25 -6.38
CA GLY A 91 -6.27 -1.38 -7.30
C GLY A 91 -6.86 -2.78 -7.31
N HIS A 92 -6.01 -3.81 -7.29
CA HIS A 92 -6.43 -5.21 -7.13
C HIS A 92 -7.24 -5.44 -5.85
N ALA A 93 -6.83 -4.85 -4.72
CA ALA A 93 -7.53 -5.00 -3.45
C ALA A 93 -8.94 -4.37 -3.50
N VAL A 94 -9.06 -3.18 -4.11
CA VAL A 94 -10.37 -2.51 -4.30
C VAL A 94 -11.28 -3.32 -5.21
N GLU A 95 -10.78 -3.81 -6.35
CA GLU A 95 -11.53 -4.65 -7.27
C GLU A 95 -12.00 -5.95 -6.58
N THR A 96 -11.12 -6.60 -5.84
CA THR A 96 -11.42 -7.83 -5.09
C THR A 96 -12.50 -7.58 -4.04
N ALA A 97 -12.44 -6.46 -3.32
CA ALA A 97 -13.47 -6.08 -2.34
C ALA A 97 -14.85 -5.92 -2.98
N ASN A 98 -14.92 -5.27 -4.15
CA ASN A 98 -16.16 -5.05 -4.88
C ASN A 98 -16.76 -6.36 -5.40
N LEU A 99 -15.93 -7.23 -6.01
CA LEU A 99 -16.36 -8.54 -6.49
C LEU A 99 -16.81 -9.44 -5.32
N ALA A 100 -16.06 -9.46 -4.22
CA ALA A 100 -16.42 -10.23 -3.03
C ALA A 100 -17.77 -9.79 -2.45
N ALA A 101 -18.05 -8.48 -2.44
CA ALA A 101 -19.34 -7.95 -2.00
C ALA A 101 -20.51 -8.42 -2.89
N ILE A 102 -20.33 -8.39 -4.21
CA ILE A 102 -21.35 -8.84 -5.19
C ILE A 102 -21.60 -10.34 -5.01
N ILE A 103 -20.55 -11.15 -4.97
CA ILE A 103 -20.67 -12.61 -4.81
C ILE A 103 -21.35 -12.95 -3.48
N ALA A 104 -20.96 -12.30 -2.40
CA ALA A 104 -21.57 -12.52 -1.10
C ALA A 104 -23.06 -12.17 -1.09
N HIS A 105 -23.46 -11.10 -1.80
CA HIS A 105 -24.87 -10.72 -1.94
C HIS A 105 -25.67 -11.80 -2.65
N GLU A 106 -25.18 -12.26 -3.82
CA GLU A 106 -25.86 -13.31 -4.62
C GLU A 106 -25.98 -14.65 -3.87
N LEU A 107 -25.01 -14.97 -3.01
CA LEU A 107 -24.99 -16.20 -2.22
C LEU A 107 -25.69 -16.08 -0.86
N GLY A 108 -26.21 -14.90 -0.50
CA GLY A 108 -26.82 -14.66 0.82
C GLY A 108 -25.83 -14.71 2.00
N ALA A 109 -24.54 -14.49 1.73
CA ALA A 109 -23.48 -14.42 2.74
C ALA A 109 -23.34 -13.00 3.33
N ASN A 110 -22.48 -12.84 4.33
CA ASN A 110 -22.22 -11.54 4.94
C ASN A 110 -21.39 -10.64 4.01
N VAL A 111 -22.07 -9.69 3.35
CA VAL A 111 -21.48 -8.75 2.38
C VAL A 111 -20.37 -7.89 3.01
N GLU A 112 -20.56 -7.38 4.22
CA GLU A 112 -19.61 -6.47 4.86
C GLU A 112 -18.29 -7.19 5.19
N VAL A 113 -18.39 -8.44 5.68
CA VAL A 113 -17.22 -9.27 5.97
C VAL A 113 -16.48 -9.63 4.70
N ALA A 114 -17.20 -10.08 3.65
CA ALA A 114 -16.59 -10.45 2.38
C ALA A 114 -15.89 -9.27 1.71
N ARG A 115 -16.53 -8.09 1.70
CA ARG A 115 -15.98 -6.85 1.16
C ARG A 115 -14.70 -6.42 1.88
N ARG A 116 -14.73 -6.33 3.21
CA ARG A 116 -13.55 -5.97 4.02
C ARG A 116 -12.46 -7.02 3.90
N GLY A 117 -12.83 -8.30 3.88
CA GLY A 117 -11.91 -9.41 3.66
C GLY A 117 -11.20 -9.27 2.32
N GLY A 118 -11.94 -9.02 1.24
CA GLY A 118 -11.38 -8.79 -0.09
C GLY A 118 -10.41 -7.61 -0.15
N LEU A 119 -10.72 -6.49 0.54
CA LEU A 119 -9.85 -5.32 0.61
C LEU A 119 -8.55 -5.60 1.37
N LEU A 120 -8.59 -6.42 2.43
CA LEU A 120 -7.47 -6.62 3.34
C LEU A 120 -6.70 -7.93 3.13
N HIS A 121 -7.17 -8.82 2.26
CA HIS A 121 -6.61 -10.18 2.11
C HIS A 121 -5.09 -10.18 1.82
N ASP A 122 -4.61 -9.17 1.11
CA ASP A 122 -3.21 -9.03 0.69
C ASP A 122 -2.44 -7.97 1.49
N LEU A 123 -3.00 -7.48 2.61
CA LEU A 123 -2.43 -6.37 3.39
C LEU A 123 -0.98 -6.62 3.81
N GLY A 124 -0.62 -7.86 4.13
CA GLY A 124 0.74 -8.20 4.52
C GLY A 124 1.79 -8.07 3.41
N LYS A 125 1.39 -7.90 2.14
CA LYS A 125 2.31 -7.56 1.04
C LYS A 125 2.85 -6.13 1.15
N ALA A 126 2.21 -5.25 1.92
CA ALA A 126 2.70 -3.89 2.17
C ALA A 126 3.83 -3.82 3.21
N ILE A 127 4.06 -4.92 3.93
CA ILE A 127 4.99 -4.99 5.06
C ILE A 127 6.32 -5.60 4.57
N ASP A 128 7.42 -5.07 5.09
CA ASP A 128 8.78 -5.44 4.67
C ASP A 128 9.09 -6.91 4.96
N ARG A 129 9.95 -7.48 4.11
CA ARG A 129 10.33 -8.91 4.12
C ARG A 129 11.20 -9.34 5.30
N ASP A 130 11.63 -8.40 6.14
CA ASP A 130 12.44 -8.69 7.32
C ASP A 130 11.59 -9.23 8.50
N THR A 131 10.26 -9.28 8.33
CA THR A 131 9.34 -9.86 9.31
C THR A 131 9.22 -11.36 9.07
N GLU A 132 9.44 -12.17 10.11
CA GLU A 132 9.24 -13.62 10.04
C GLU A 132 7.75 -13.96 9.79
N GLY A 133 7.50 -14.92 8.90
CA GLY A 133 6.16 -15.41 8.57
C GLY A 133 5.75 -15.17 7.12
N THR A 134 4.59 -15.72 6.74
CA THR A 134 4.00 -15.47 5.41
C THR A 134 3.29 -14.12 5.38
N HIS A 135 3.11 -13.53 4.18
CA HIS A 135 2.35 -12.28 4.04
C HIS A 135 0.95 -12.37 4.64
N ALA A 136 0.26 -13.52 4.49
CA ALA A 136 -1.04 -13.78 5.11
C ALA A 136 -0.96 -13.65 6.65
N MET A 137 -0.03 -14.36 7.29
CA MET A 137 0.15 -14.33 8.74
C MET A 137 0.45 -12.92 9.26
N ILE A 138 1.33 -12.19 8.58
CA ILE A 138 1.71 -10.83 8.96
C ILE A 138 0.52 -9.88 8.81
N GLY A 139 -0.24 -9.97 7.71
CA GLY A 139 -1.43 -9.16 7.47
C GLY A 139 -2.53 -9.44 8.51
N ALA A 140 -2.78 -10.72 8.80
CA ALA A 140 -3.76 -11.13 9.81
C ALA A 140 -3.37 -10.61 11.20
N GLU A 141 -2.09 -10.70 11.57
CA GLU A 141 -1.60 -10.19 12.85
C GLU A 141 -1.73 -8.67 12.97
N LEU A 142 -1.42 -7.93 11.89
CA LEU A 142 -1.66 -6.48 11.85
C LEU A 142 -3.16 -6.18 12.04
N GLY A 143 -4.03 -6.93 11.37
CA GLY A 143 -5.47 -6.82 11.52
C GLY A 143 -5.94 -7.01 12.96
N ARG A 144 -5.48 -8.08 13.63
CA ARG A 144 -5.80 -8.35 15.05
C ARG A 144 -5.35 -7.21 15.95
N ARG A 145 -4.11 -6.75 15.80
CA ARG A 145 -3.53 -5.67 16.61
C ARG A 145 -4.34 -4.38 16.54
N HIS A 146 -4.97 -4.11 15.40
CA HIS A 146 -5.77 -2.91 15.16
C HIS A 146 -7.29 -3.16 15.20
N ASN A 147 -7.72 -4.23 15.90
CA ASN A 147 -9.13 -4.54 16.15
C ASN A 147 -9.99 -4.71 14.88
N VAL A 148 -9.42 -5.23 13.80
CA VAL A 148 -10.19 -5.68 12.64
C VAL A 148 -11.05 -6.88 13.08
N HIS A 149 -12.31 -6.93 12.62
CA HIS A 149 -13.25 -7.98 13.00
C HIS A 149 -12.66 -9.38 12.75
N PRO A 150 -12.80 -10.35 13.68
CA PRO A 150 -12.16 -11.67 13.55
C PRO A 150 -12.48 -12.42 12.25
N GLU A 151 -13.71 -12.31 11.75
CA GLU A 151 -14.10 -12.93 10.48
C GLU A 151 -13.40 -12.29 9.28
N VAL A 152 -13.14 -10.97 9.32
CA VAL A 152 -12.37 -10.27 8.29
C VAL A 152 -10.90 -10.66 8.37
N VAL A 153 -10.35 -10.77 9.59
CA VAL A 153 -8.97 -11.26 9.81
C VAL A 153 -8.81 -12.68 9.29
N HIS A 154 -9.83 -13.54 9.38
CA HIS A 154 -9.78 -14.89 8.86
C HIS A 154 -9.66 -14.95 7.32
N CYS A 155 -10.08 -13.90 6.62
CA CYS A 155 -9.92 -13.78 5.17
C CYS A 155 -8.50 -13.37 4.73
N ILE A 156 -7.64 -12.94 5.67
CA ILE A 156 -6.25 -12.50 5.43
C ILE A 156 -5.30 -13.68 5.63
#